data_AF-T1CL77-F1
#
_entry.id   AF-T1CL77-F1
#
_cell.length_a   1.000
_cell.length_b   1.000
_cell.length_c   1.000
_cell.angle_alpha   90.00
_cell.angle_beta   90.00
_cell.angle_gamma   90.00
#
_symmetry.space_group_name_H-M   'P 1'
#
loop_
_entity.id
_entity.type
_entity.pdbx_description
1 polymer ?
#
loop_
_entity_poly.entity_id
_entity_poly.type
_entity_poly.pdbx_seq_one_letter_code
_entity_poly.pdbx_strand_id
1 'polypeptide(L)'
;EQDMRYMGGLRRYMPITYFTMWVGALALCGIPPFSGFYSKDAIIDAVGMSHIWGSSYAYWCVLLGVFVTATYTFRMMYLTFHGKEHFRVDQHAGHGHDDDAHHERGVLAHTPHESPWVVTLPLVLLAIPSLLVGMFAVQPLLYGNFFGSAIFVLPAHNVLGKMATHFHGVLPLTLHAVFTAPFWIAIAGIVVTSYVYLFNPGLADTIKRALGPVYRVIDNKFYFDEFYDVVFTRGSVALGRTLWKRADDGVIDGVIVNGSASLVDRVATRARALQSGLLYHYAFAMILGLILLLAGFCVRGSRLSAAAGNVLLMTHWPFLSLLIWMSIIGAVPVLLAGDRRPRLARWLALLVALLTLAINLAMLPGFNDTTAAMQFTESHMWIRALDVHYALGVDGIAMSLILLTTITTVLVIIGAWEVIKTRVHQYMAAMLVLQGFMIGVFAAD
;
A
#
# COMPACT_ATOMS: atom_id res chain seq x y z
N GLU A 1 -33.35 -11.03 -12.23
CA GLU A 1 -33.82 -11.02 -10.83
C GLU A 1 -32.93 -11.91 -9.98
N GLN A 2 -32.43 -11.44 -8.84
CA GLN A 2 -31.55 -12.21 -7.93
C GLN A 2 -32.23 -12.52 -6.58
N ASP A 3 -33.32 -11.83 -6.27
CA ASP A 3 -34.06 -12.06 -5.03
C ASP A 3 -35.04 -13.22 -5.21
N MET A 4 -34.76 -14.33 -4.54
CA MET A 4 -35.56 -15.56 -4.60
C MET A 4 -37.04 -15.35 -4.21
N ARG A 5 -37.37 -14.27 -3.49
CA ARG A 5 -38.76 -13.95 -3.11
C ARG A 5 -39.64 -13.57 -4.30
N TYR A 6 -39.03 -13.14 -5.40
CA TYR A 6 -39.72 -12.78 -6.64
C TYR A 6 -39.56 -13.84 -7.74
N MET A 7 -39.08 -15.05 -7.39
CA MET A 7 -38.96 -16.19 -8.30
C MET A 7 -40.17 -17.13 -8.15
N GLY A 8 -39.96 -18.44 -8.21
CA GLY A 8 -41.00 -19.45 -8.03
C GLY A 8 -41.52 -20.02 -9.35
N GLY A 9 -41.95 -21.28 -9.31
CA GLY A 9 -42.54 -21.95 -10.48
C GLY A 9 -41.60 -22.25 -11.66
N LEU A 10 -40.30 -21.92 -11.56
CA LEU A 10 -39.35 -22.01 -12.67
C LEU A 10 -39.11 -23.41 -13.22
N ARG A 11 -39.49 -24.48 -12.50
CA ARG A 11 -39.35 -25.87 -12.97
C ARG A 11 -40.06 -26.14 -14.30
N ARG A 12 -41.11 -25.38 -14.63
CA ARG A 12 -41.86 -25.53 -15.89
C ARG A 12 -41.12 -24.95 -17.08
N TYR A 13 -40.34 -23.91 -16.85
CA TYR A 13 -39.62 -23.17 -17.89
C TYR A 13 -38.18 -23.69 -18.06
N MET A 14 -37.57 -24.20 -16.99
CA MET A 14 -36.17 -24.64 -16.96
C MET A 14 -36.00 -26.03 -16.34
N PRO A 15 -36.43 -27.12 -17.03
CA PRO A 15 -36.38 -28.46 -16.49
C PRO A 15 -34.96 -29.04 -16.36
N ILE A 16 -34.04 -28.73 -17.29
CA ILE A 16 -32.66 -29.22 -17.26
C ILE A 16 -31.93 -28.58 -16.07
N THR A 17 -32.05 -27.26 -15.94
CA THR A 17 -31.47 -26.52 -14.82
C THR A 17 -32.05 -26.98 -13.48
N TYR A 18 -33.34 -27.31 -13.44
CA TYR A 18 -33.99 -27.88 -12.27
C TYR A 18 -33.37 -29.23 -11.86
N PHE A 19 -33.20 -30.17 -12.79
CA PHE A 19 -32.62 -31.48 -12.48
C PHE A 19 -31.15 -31.40 -12.09
N THR A 20 -30.35 -30.58 -12.76
CA THR A 20 -28.93 -30.40 -12.41
C THR A 20 -28.79 -29.74 -11.03
N MET A 21 -29.66 -28.78 -10.69
CA MET A 21 -29.70 -28.17 -9.36
C MET A 21 -30.11 -29.18 -8.28
N TRP A 22 -31.04 -30.10 -8.56
CA TRP A 22 -31.39 -31.18 -7.63
C TRP A 22 -30.20 -32.10 -7.34
N VAL A 23 -29.47 -32.51 -8.37
CA VAL A 23 -28.25 -33.32 -8.20
C VAL A 23 -27.23 -32.59 -7.33
N GLY A 24 -27.00 -31.30 -7.60
CA GLY A 24 -26.10 -30.46 -6.81
C GLY A 24 -26.57 -30.28 -5.36
N ALA A 25 -27.87 -30.07 -5.15
CA ALA A 25 -28.47 -29.90 -3.82
C ALA A 25 -28.33 -31.18 -2.97
N LEU A 26 -28.63 -32.35 -3.54
CA LEU A 26 -28.50 -33.64 -2.85
C LEU A 26 -27.04 -33.98 -2.55
N ALA A 27 -26.12 -33.70 -3.48
CA ALA A 27 -24.70 -33.82 -3.26
C ALA A 27 -24.22 -32.89 -2.14
N LEU A 28 -24.61 -31.61 -2.15
CA LEU A 28 -24.24 -30.66 -1.11
C LEU A 28 -24.80 -31.02 0.26
N CYS A 29 -26.02 -31.59 0.34
CA CYS A 29 -26.61 -32.04 1.60
C CYS A 29 -25.99 -33.33 2.15
N GLY A 30 -25.11 -33.98 1.39
CA GLY A 30 -24.45 -35.22 1.82
C GLY A 30 -25.36 -36.44 1.81
N ILE A 31 -26.34 -36.49 0.90
CA ILE A 31 -27.23 -37.65 0.78
C ILE A 31 -26.51 -38.78 0.01
N PRO A 32 -26.56 -40.04 0.47
CA PRO A 32 -26.06 -41.18 -0.30
C PRO A 32 -26.89 -41.43 -1.57
N PRO A 33 -26.30 -41.79 -2.72
CA PRO A 33 -24.89 -42.11 -2.99
C PRO A 33 -24.08 -40.93 -3.58
N PHE A 34 -24.49 -39.68 -3.37
CA PHE A 34 -23.87 -38.52 -4.03
C PHE A 34 -22.46 -38.23 -3.48
N SER A 35 -21.63 -37.52 -4.26
CA SER A 35 -20.22 -37.30 -3.92
C SER A 35 -19.98 -36.58 -2.59
N GLY A 36 -20.88 -35.68 -2.19
CA GLY A 36 -20.74 -34.92 -0.95
C GLY A 36 -21.00 -35.73 0.32
N PHE A 37 -21.69 -36.88 0.24
CA PHE A 37 -21.81 -37.80 1.38
C PHE A 37 -20.42 -38.27 1.80
N TYR A 38 -19.69 -38.82 0.84
CA TYR A 38 -18.36 -39.36 1.01
C TYR A 38 -17.31 -38.37 1.52
N SER A 39 -17.39 -37.11 1.13
CA SER A 39 -16.45 -36.09 1.60
C SER A 39 -16.82 -35.51 2.96
N LYS A 40 -18.11 -35.30 3.25
CA LYS A 40 -18.56 -34.70 4.51
C LYS A 40 -18.62 -35.70 5.66
N ASP A 41 -19.12 -36.90 5.41
CA ASP A 41 -19.26 -37.93 6.44
C ASP A 41 -17.88 -38.37 6.97
N ALA A 42 -16.89 -38.48 6.08
CA ALA A 42 -15.51 -38.74 6.46
C ALA A 42 -14.92 -37.68 7.42
N ILE A 43 -15.27 -36.40 7.25
CA ILE A 43 -14.84 -35.33 8.16
C ILE A 43 -15.56 -35.46 9.50
N ILE A 44 -16.86 -35.73 9.50
CA ILE A 44 -17.65 -35.88 10.74
C ILE A 44 -17.13 -37.05 11.56
N ASP A 45 -16.87 -38.19 10.92
CA ASP A 45 -16.30 -39.37 11.56
C ASP A 45 -14.87 -39.10 12.06
N ALA A 46 -14.03 -38.41 11.28
CA ALA A 46 -12.69 -38.03 11.70
C ALA A 46 -12.70 -37.13 12.94
N VAL A 47 -13.61 -36.16 13.00
CA VAL A 47 -13.74 -35.29 14.17
C VAL A 47 -14.28 -36.08 15.37
N GLY A 48 -15.22 -37.01 15.14
CA GLY A 48 -15.77 -37.88 16.18
C GLY A 48 -14.75 -38.86 16.79
N MET A 49 -13.80 -39.34 15.99
CA MET A 49 -12.71 -40.23 16.45
C MET A 49 -11.48 -39.47 16.98
N SER A 50 -11.47 -38.14 16.89
CA SER A 50 -10.36 -37.31 17.38
C SER A 50 -10.46 -37.10 18.90
N HIS A 51 -9.34 -37.26 19.60
CA HIS A 51 -9.22 -37.01 21.04
C HIS A 51 -8.51 -35.68 21.36
N ILE A 52 -8.31 -34.82 20.36
CA ILE A 52 -7.70 -33.50 20.57
C ILE A 52 -8.67 -32.63 21.39
N TRP A 53 -8.12 -31.77 22.24
CA TRP A 53 -8.92 -30.78 22.96
C TRP A 53 -9.77 -29.95 21.97
N GLY A 54 -11.09 -29.88 22.22
CA GLY A 54 -12.05 -29.20 21.35
C GLY A 54 -12.69 -30.06 20.26
N SER A 55 -12.28 -31.32 20.07
CA SER A 55 -12.88 -32.21 19.04
C SER A 55 -14.38 -32.43 19.24
N SER A 56 -14.83 -32.64 20.48
CA SER A 56 -16.25 -32.85 20.78
C SER A 56 -17.09 -31.60 20.47
N TYR A 57 -16.56 -30.40 20.71
CA TYR A 57 -17.24 -29.16 20.34
C TYR A 57 -17.31 -29.01 18.82
N ALA A 58 -16.19 -29.26 18.12
CA ALA A 58 -16.16 -29.24 16.66
C ALA A 58 -17.13 -30.27 16.05
N TYR A 59 -17.25 -31.46 16.64
CA TYR A 59 -18.18 -32.50 16.21
C TYR A 59 -19.63 -31.99 16.17
N TRP A 60 -20.10 -31.41 17.28
CA TRP A 60 -21.46 -30.86 17.35
C TRP A 60 -21.67 -29.68 16.40
N CYS A 61 -20.66 -28.81 16.22
CA CYS A 61 -20.73 -27.70 15.26
C CYS A 61 -20.86 -28.19 13.82
N VAL A 62 -20.05 -29.17 13.41
CA VAL A 62 -20.13 -29.75 12.06
C VAL A 62 -21.46 -30.47 11.85
N LEU A 63 -21.92 -31.22 12.87
CA LEU A 63 -23.19 -31.94 12.83
C LEU A 63 -24.39 -30.99 12.71
N LEU A 64 -24.41 -29.89 13.46
CA LEU A 64 -25.42 -28.84 13.32
C LEU A 64 -25.32 -28.15 11.96
N GLY A 65 -24.10 -28.00 11.43
CA GLY A 65 -23.85 -27.51 10.07
C GLY A 65 -24.54 -28.35 9.00
N VAL A 66 -24.67 -29.67 9.18
CA VAL A 66 -25.43 -30.55 8.25
C VAL A 66 -26.89 -30.14 8.18
N PHE A 67 -27.54 -29.92 9.33
CA PHE A 67 -28.92 -29.46 9.40
C PHE A 67 -29.09 -28.10 8.70
N VAL A 68 -28.26 -27.12 9.04
CA VAL A 68 -28.32 -25.77 8.47
C VAL A 68 -28.11 -25.82 6.96
N THR A 69 -27.14 -26.63 6.49
CA THR A 69 -26.87 -26.84 5.05
C THR A 69 -28.09 -27.36 4.30
N ALA A 70 -28.72 -28.41 4.83
CA ALA A 70 -29.93 -28.96 4.26
C ALA A 70 -31.05 -27.90 4.20
N THR A 71 -31.24 -27.14 5.29
CA THR A 71 -32.32 -26.15 5.35
C THR A 71 -32.17 -25.01 4.34
N TYR A 72 -31.00 -24.37 4.24
CA TYR A 72 -30.84 -23.25 3.30
C TYR A 72 -30.84 -23.71 1.85
N THR A 73 -30.29 -24.90 1.57
CA THR A 73 -30.21 -25.45 0.20
C THR A 73 -31.59 -25.77 -0.33
N PHE A 74 -32.40 -26.47 0.47
CA PHE A 74 -33.78 -26.80 0.09
C PHE A 74 -34.70 -25.59 0.10
N ARG A 75 -34.48 -24.61 1.00
CA ARG A 75 -35.20 -23.33 0.97
C ARG A 75 -35.01 -22.63 -0.37
N MET A 76 -33.75 -22.52 -0.83
CA MET A 76 -33.44 -21.97 -2.15
C MET A 76 -34.12 -22.79 -3.26
N MET A 77 -34.03 -24.12 -3.21
CA MET A 77 -34.65 -24.98 -4.23
C MET A 77 -36.17 -24.80 -4.33
N TYR A 78 -36.85 -24.63 -3.20
CA TYR A 78 -38.29 -24.44 -3.15
C TYR A 78 -38.72 -23.03 -3.56
N LEU A 79 -38.05 -21.98 -3.09
CA LEU A 79 -38.37 -20.60 -3.45
C LEU A 79 -38.11 -20.31 -4.93
N THR A 80 -37.08 -20.91 -5.52
CA THR A 80 -36.72 -20.67 -6.92
C THR A 80 -37.58 -21.46 -7.89
N PHE A 81 -37.77 -22.77 -7.67
CA PHE A 81 -38.36 -23.66 -8.67
C PHE A 81 -39.77 -24.17 -8.36
N HIS A 82 -40.18 -24.15 -7.09
CA HIS A 82 -41.49 -24.63 -6.65
C HIS A 82 -42.40 -23.45 -6.30
N GLY A 83 -43.63 -23.74 -5.86
CA GLY A 83 -44.59 -22.70 -5.49
C GLY A 83 -45.23 -22.00 -6.68
N LYS A 84 -45.83 -20.84 -6.39
CA LYS A 84 -46.46 -19.97 -7.39
C LYS A 84 -45.41 -19.06 -8.01
N GLU A 85 -45.67 -18.60 -9.23
CA GLU A 85 -44.82 -17.61 -9.89
C GLU A 85 -45.03 -16.24 -9.21
N HIS A 86 -43.97 -15.67 -8.66
CA HIS A 86 -43.99 -14.36 -7.99
C HIS A 86 -43.43 -13.23 -8.88
N PHE A 87 -43.16 -13.53 -10.16
CA PHE A 87 -42.72 -12.56 -11.16
C PHE A 87 -43.86 -12.19 -12.12
N ARG A 88 -43.77 -11.00 -12.71
CA ARG A 88 -44.62 -10.53 -13.82
C ARG A 88 -43.75 -10.32 -15.05
N VAL A 89 -44.23 -10.73 -16.22
CA VAL A 89 -43.54 -10.49 -17.48
C VAL A 89 -44.15 -9.25 -18.12
N ASP A 90 -43.34 -8.21 -18.30
CA ASP A 90 -43.74 -7.01 -19.05
C ASP A 90 -42.83 -6.87 -20.27
N GLN A 91 -43.40 -7.10 -21.45
CA GLN A 91 -42.68 -7.04 -22.73
C GLN A 91 -42.26 -5.61 -23.11
N HIS A 92 -42.85 -4.58 -22.48
CA HIS A 92 -42.51 -3.18 -22.75
C HIS A 92 -41.37 -2.65 -21.87
N ALA A 93 -40.92 -3.40 -20.86
CA ALA A 93 -39.79 -3.03 -20.02
C ALA A 93 -38.41 -3.19 -20.72
N GLY A 94 -38.37 -3.76 -21.94
CA GLY A 94 -37.13 -4.13 -22.63
C GLY A 94 -36.65 -3.20 -23.77
N HIS A 95 -37.29 -2.06 -24.00
CA HIS A 95 -36.96 -1.17 -25.14
C HIS A 95 -36.30 0.18 -24.78
N GLY A 96 -35.78 0.32 -23.56
CA GLY A 96 -34.95 1.47 -23.17
C GLY A 96 -33.47 1.15 -23.30
N HIS A 97 -32.79 1.78 -24.26
CA HIS A 97 -31.33 1.71 -24.46
C HIS A 97 -30.56 2.56 -23.42
N ASP A 98 -30.99 2.57 -22.15
CA ASP A 98 -30.31 3.30 -21.08
C ASP A 98 -29.87 2.32 -20.00
N ASP A 99 -28.55 2.22 -19.80
CA ASP A 99 -27.86 1.32 -18.88
C ASP A 99 -28.18 1.53 -17.38
N ASP A 100 -29.16 2.39 -17.05
CA ASP A 100 -29.56 2.76 -15.69
C ASP A 100 -31.10 2.64 -15.45
N ALA A 101 -31.81 1.82 -16.23
CA ALA A 101 -33.22 1.55 -15.96
C ALA A 101 -33.37 0.70 -14.68
N HIS A 102 -33.89 1.33 -13.62
CA HIS A 102 -34.29 0.66 -12.38
C HIS A 102 -35.20 -0.54 -12.68
N HIS A 103 -34.63 -1.75 -12.68
CA HIS A 103 -35.41 -2.99 -12.72
C HIS A 103 -36.34 -3.01 -11.50
N GLU A 104 -37.64 -2.80 -11.71
CA GLU A 104 -38.63 -3.06 -10.68
C GLU A 104 -38.51 -4.53 -10.27
N ARG A 105 -38.32 -4.77 -8.97
CA ARG A 105 -38.14 -6.12 -8.44
C ARG A 105 -39.36 -6.97 -8.77
N GLY A 106 -39.14 -8.13 -9.38
CA GLY A 106 -40.21 -9.03 -9.81
C GLY A 106 -40.86 -8.70 -11.14
N VAL A 107 -40.37 -7.72 -11.91
CA VAL A 107 -40.76 -7.52 -13.32
C VAL A 107 -39.66 -8.03 -14.25
N LEU A 108 -39.99 -9.00 -15.09
CA LEU A 108 -39.08 -9.59 -16.08
C LEU A 108 -39.39 -9.06 -17.48
N ALA A 109 -38.34 -8.70 -18.22
CA ALA A 109 -38.46 -8.22 -19.60
C ALA A 109 -38.88 -9.32 -20.60
N HIS A 110 -38.57 -10.59 -20.28
CA HIS A 110 -38.90 -11.74 -21.11
C HIS A 110 -39.28 -12.93 -20.22
N THR A 111 -40.06 -13.85 -20.79
CA THR A 111 -40.41 -15.11 -20.14
C THR A 111 -39.13 -15.91 -19.85
N PRO A 112 -38.99 -16.50 -18.64
CA PRO A 112 -37.88 -17.38 -18.34
C PRO A 112 -37.80 -18.53 -19.36
N HIS A 113 -36.59 -18.82 -19.81
CA HIS A 113 -36.29 -19.94 -20.69
C HIS A 113 -34.99 -20.60 -20.27
N GLU A 114 -34.74 -21.81 -20.75
CA GLU A 114 -33.48 -22.50 -20.49
C GLU A 114 -32.28 -21.70 -21.01
N SER A 115 -31.15 -21.93 -20.36
CA SER A 115 -29.88 -21.36 -20.81
C SER A 115 -29.46 -21.99 -22.15
N PRO A 116 -28.70 -21.25 -22.98
CA PRO A 116 -28.21 -21.78 -24.26
C PRO A 116 -27.28 -22.98 -24.03
N TRP A 117 -27.08 -23.77 -25.09
CA TRP A 117 -26.26 -24.99 -25.07
C TRP A 117 -24.85 -24.82 -24.50
N VAL A 118 -24.27 -23.64 -24.67
CA VAL A 118 -22.94 -23.28 -24.16
C VAL A 118 -22.90 -23.32 -22.62
N VAL A 119 -24.03 -23.12 -21.94
CA VAL A 119 -24.15 -23.13 -20.47
C VAL A 119 -24.72 -24.46 -19.96
N THR A 120 -25.74 -25.02 -20.63
CA THR A 120 -26.36 -26.28 -20.18
C THR A 120 -25.42 -27.48 -20.28
N LEU A 121 -24.57 -27.54 -21.30
CA LEU A 121 -23.64 -28.66 -21.48
C LEU A 121 -22.63 -28.75 -20.31
N PRO A 122 -21.91 -27.68 -19.92
CA PRO A 122 -21.09 -27.70 -18.71
C PRO A 122 -21.86 -28.09 -17.44
N LEU A 123 -23.07 -27.57 -17.25
CA LEU A 123 -23.88 -27.88 -16.06
C LEU A 123 -24.20 -29.38 -15.94
N VAL A 124 -24.61 -30.00 -17.05
CA VAL A 124 -24.88 -31.44 -17.09
C VAL A 124 -23.59 -32.24 -16.91
N LEU A 125 -22.51 -31.83 -17.57
CA LEU A 125 -21.21 -32.48 -17.44
C LEU A 125 -20.69 -32.44 -16.00
N LEU A 126 -20.94 -31.37 -15.24
CA LEU A 126 -20.57 -31.24 -13.82
C LEU A 126 -21.51 -31.99 -12.86
N ALA A 127 -22.77 -32.23 -13.26
CA ALA A 127 -23.70 -33.02 -12.46
C ALA A 127 -23.29 -34.51 -12.42
N ILE A 128 -22.74 -35.06 -13.51
CA ILE A 128 -22.27 -36.45 -13.59
C ILE A 128 -21.18 -36.79 -12.54
N PRO A 129 -20.06 -36.06 -12.42
CA PRO A 129 -19.06 -36.34 -11.40
C PRO A 129 -19.59 -36.08 -9.99
N SER A 130 -20.55 -35.16 -9.82
CA SER A 130 -21.22 -34.94 -8.53
C SER A 130 -22.02 -36.17 -8.07
N LEU A 131 -22.46 -37.03 -8.99
CA LEU A 131 -23.08 -38.32 -8.67
C LEU A 131 -22.04 -39.41 -8.39
N LEU A 132 -20.99 -39.49 -9.20
CA LEU A 132 -20.16 -40.70 -9.29
C LEU A 132 -18.77 -40.59 -8.64
N VAL A 133 -18.14 -39.41 -8.66
CA VAL A 133 -16.72 -39.29 -8.28
C VAL A 133 -16.47 -39.69 -6.83
N GLY A 134 -17.39 -39.40 -5.91
CA GLY A 134 -17.23 -39.81 -4.51
C GLY A 134 -17.07 -41.33 -4.34
N MET A 135 -17.88 -42.12 -5.06
CA MET A 135 -17.80 -43.59 -5.00
C MET A 135 -16.44 -44.11 -5.45
N PHE A 136 -15.86 -43.53 -6.50
CA PHE A 136 -14.58 -43.98 -7.05
C PHE A 136 -13.37 -43.38 -6.33
N ALA A 137 -13.49 -42.16 -5.82
CA ALA A 137 -12.37 -41.40 -5.27
C ALA A 137 -12.10 -41.71 -3.79
N VAL A 138 -13.11 -42.02 -2.97
CA VAL A 138 -12.92 -42.19 -1.51
C VAL A 138 -11.80 -43.15 -1.15
N GLN A 139 -11.82 -44.34 -1.73
CA GLN A 139 -10.85 -45.37 -1.40
C GLN A 139 -9.43 -44.96 -1.78
N PRO A 140 -9.11 -44.61 -3.04
CA PRO A 140 -7.75 -44.22 -3.41
C PRO A 140 -7.30 -42.90 -2.76
N LEU A 141 -8.21 -41.94 -2.57
CA LEU A 141 -7.90 -40.59 -2.07
C LEU A 141 -7.68 -40.56 -0.55
N LEU A 142 -8.54 -41.22 0.23
CA LEU A 142 -8.49 -41.16 1.70
C LEU A 142 -7.68 -42.30 2.31
N TYR A 143 -7.77 -43.50 1.73
CA TYR A 143 -7.18 -44.72 2.30
C TYR A 143 -6.10 -45.35 1.41
N GLY A 144 -5.86 -44.80 0.22
CA GLY A 144 -4.84 -45.24 -0.72
C GLY A 144 -3.59 -44.37 -0.69
N ASN A 145 -2.71 -44.62 -1.66
CA ASN A 145 -1.44 -43.90 -1.81
C ASN A 145 -1.53 -42.68 -2.74
N PHE A 146 -2.73 -42.11 -2.96
CA PHE A 146 -2.91 -41.01 -3.93
C PHE A 146 -2.02 -39.80 -3.64
N PHE A 147 -1.88 -39.43 -2.36
CA PHE A 147 -1.00 -38.32 -1.95
C PHE A 147 0.44 -38.75 -1.64
N GLY A 148 0.75 -40.05 -1.67
CA GLY A 148 2.10 -40.57 -1.37
C GLY A 148 2.70 -39.98 -0.09
N SER A 149 3.87 -39.35 -0.21
CA SER A 149 4.58 -38.67 0.88
C SER A 149 4.26 -37.18 1.02
N ALA A 150 3.33 -36.63 0.23
CA ALA A 150 3.01 -35.19 0.25
C ALA A 150 2.30 -34.75 1.54
N ILE A 151 1.58 -35.67 2.20
CA ILE A 151 0.87 -35.39 3.46
C ILE A 151 1.55 -36.18 4.58
N PHE A 152 2.29 -35.49 5.44
CA PHE A 152 2.87 -36.07 6.65
C PHE A 152 1.96 -35.79 7.85
N VAL A 153 1.38 -36.85 8.43
CA VAL A 153 0.57 -36.77 9.65
C VAL A 153 1.34 -37.43 10.80
N LEU A 154 1.47 -36.74 11.93
CA LEU A 154 2.11 -37.32 13.11
C LEU A 154 1.35 -38.56 13.57
N PRO A 155 2.02 -39.66 13.96
CA PRO A 155 1.36 -40.89 14.39
C PRO A 155 0.34 -40.69 15.53
N ALA A 156 0.61 -39.75 16.44
CA ALA A 156 -0.28 -39.40 17.54
C ALA A 156 -1.64 -38.81 17.09
N HIS A 157 -1.71 -38.23 15.89
CA HIS A 157 -2.89 -37.54 15.35
C HIS A 157 -3.43 -38.21 14.08
N ASN A 158 -2.99 -39.42 13.76
CA ASN A 158 -3.39 -40.12 12.54
C ASN A 158 -4.78 -40.77 12.68
N VAL A 159 -5.82 -39.93 12.70
CA VAL A 159 -7.22 -40.38 12.76
C VAL A 159 -7.61 -41.13 11.48
N LEU A 160 -7.12 -40.70 10.32
CA LEU A 160 -7.39 -41.37 9.04
C LEU A 160 -6.87 -42.82 9.03
N GLY A 161 -5.70 -43.07 9.62
CA GLY A 161 -5.17 -44.43 9.78
C GLY A 161 -6.04 -45.34 10.65
N LYS A 162 -6.71 -44.78 11.68
CA LYS A 162 -7.71 -45.52 12.48
C LYS A 162 -9.02 -45.72 11.72
N MET A 163 -9.46 -44.73 10.94
CA MET A 163 -10.65 -44.89 10.10
C MET A 163 -10.44 -45.94 9.00
N ALA A 164 -9.22 -46.06 8.48
CA ALA A 164 -8.88 -47.05 7.45
C ALA A 164 -9.12 -48.49 7.92
N THR A 165 -8.98 -48.81 9.21
CA THR A 165 -9.23 -50.16 9.73
C THR A 165 -10.71 -50.52 9.79
N HIS A 166 -11.59 -49.52 9.81
CA HIS A 166 -13.05 -49.70 9.84
C HIS A 166 -13.68 -49.57 8.44
N PHE A 167 -12.88 -49.26 7.42
CA PHE A 167 -13.36 -49.13 6.04
C PHE A 167 -13.42 -50.50 5.35
N HIS A 168 -14.64 -51.00 5.13
CA HIS A 168 -14.89 -52.30 4.49
C HIS A 168 -15.39 -52.20 3.04
N GLY A 169 -15.14 -51.06 2.39
CA GLY A 169 -15.54 -50.79 1.01
C GLY A 169 -16.65 -49.76 0.88
N VAL A 170 -16.83 -49.27 -0.35
CA VAL A 170 -17.73 -48.15 -0.67
C VAL A 170 -19.19 -48.54 -0.48
N LEU A 171 -19.60 -49.74 -0.91
CA LEU A 171 -20.99 -50.18 -0.80
C LEU A 171 -21.43 -50.36 0.67
N PRO A 172 -20.67 -51.04 1.55
CA PRO A 172 -20.97 -51.08 2.99
C PRO A 172 -21.02 -49.70 3.63
N LEU A 173 -20.09 -48.79 3.31
CA LEU A 173 -20.09 -47.41 3.82
C LEU A 173 -21.39 -46.67 3.45
N THR A 174 -21.81 -46.79 2.19
CA THR A 174 -23.01 -46.13 1.66
C THR A 174 -24.29 -46.66 2.30
N LEU A 175 -24.36 -47.97 2.55
CA LEU A 175 -25.52 -48.59 3.21
C LEU A 175 -25.54 -48.27 4.72
N HIS A 176 -24.37 -48.19 5.34
CA HIS A 176 -24.25 -47.84 6.75
C HIS A 176 -24.69 -46.39 7.04
N ALA A 177 -24.61 -45.50 6.05
CA ALA A 177 -25.03 -44.11 6.14
C ALA A 177 -26.44 -43.92 6.74
N VAL A 178 -27.39 -44.82 6.44
CA VAL A 178 -28.77 -44.72 6.95
C VAL A 178 -28.84 -44.87 8.47
N PHE A 179 -27.82 -45.45 9.09
CA PHE A 179 -27.73 -45.62 10.54
C PHE A 179 -26.90 -44.53 11.22
N THR A 180 -26.31 -43.60 10.47
CA THR A 180 -25.50 -42.52 11.04
C THR A 180 -26.36 -41.31 11.40
N ALA A 181 -25.95 -40.57 12.44
CA ALA A 181 -26.64 -39.35 12.85
C ALA A 181 -26.67 -38.25 11.76
N PRO A 182 -25.60 -38.01 10.98
CA PRO A 182 -25.61 -37.01 9.90
C PRO A 182 -26.73 -37.21 8.88
N PHE A 183 -27.03 -38.46 8.50
CA PHE A 183 -28.09 -38.77 7.55
C PHE A 183 -29.47 -38.31 8.06
N TRP A 184 -29.83 -38.71 9.28
CA TRP A 184 -31.12 -38.33 9.87
C TRP A 184 -31.25 -36.84 10.13
N ILE A 185 -30.15 -36.17 10.47
CA ILE A 185 -30.12 -34.72 10.67
C ILE A 185 -30.28 -33.98 9.33
N ALA A 186 -29.66 -34.45 8.25
CA ALA A 186 -29.88 -33.92 6.91
C ALA A 186 -31.35 -34.10 6.48
N ILE A 187 -31.91 -35.31 6.66
CA ILE A 187 -33.32 -35.60 6.37
C ILE A 187 -34.24 -34.72 7.21
N ALA A 188 -33.97 -34.53 8.51
CA ALA A 188 -34.74 -33.64 9.36
C ALA A 188 -34.73 -32.19 8.82
N GLY A 189 -33.58 -31.68 8.38
CA GLY A 189 -33.47 -30.36 7.75
C GLY A 189 -34.31 -30.24 6.49
N ILE A 190 -34.32 -31.28 5.65
CA ILE A 190 -35.12 -31.34 4.42
C ILE A 190 -36.61 -31.37 4.76
N VAL A 191 -37.03 -32.25 5.68
CA VAL A 191 -38.43 -32.42 6.07
C VAL A 191 -38.98 -31.14 6.70
N VAL A 192 -38.26 -30.55 7.65
CA VAL A 192 -38.64 -29.27 8.27
C VAL A 192 -38.80 -28.19 7.21
N THR A 193 -37.82 -28.06 6.30
CA THR A 193 -37.86 -27.02 5.26
C THR A 193 -38.99 -27.25 4.26
N SER A 194 -39.23 -28.51 3.89
CA SER A 194 -40.33 -28.91 3.00
C SER A 194 -41.67 -28.54 3.63
N TYR A 195 -41.85 -28.85 4.91
CA TYR A 195 -43.06 -28.50 5.66
C TYR A 195 -43.30 -26.98 5.68
N VAL A 196 -42.28 -26.20 6.01
CA VAL A 196 -42.39 -24.74 6.09
C VAL A 196 -42.64 -24.10 4.72
N TYR A 197 -41.89 -24.47 3.67
CA TYR A 197 -41.95 -23.74 2.40
C TYR A 197 -42.94 -24.29 1.38
N LEU A 198 -43.31 -25.58 1.44
CA LEU A 198 -44.29 -26.17 0.52
C LEU A 198 -45.70 -26.24 1.11
N PHE A 199 -45.83 -26.53 2.41
CA PHE A 199 -47.13 -26.80 3.03
C PHE A 199 -47.66 -25.64 3.89
N ASN A 200 -46.80 -24.93 4.64
CA ASN A 200 -47.23 -23.83 5.50
C ASN A 200 -46.28 -22.61 5.47
N PRO A 201 -46.30 -21.80 4.38
CA PRO A 201 -45.41 -20.64 4.24
C PRO A 201 -45.56 -19.59 5.35
N GLY A 202 -46.76 -19.44 5.94
CA GLY A 202 -47.01 -18.48 7.02
C GLY A 202 -46.27 -18.78 8.33
N LEU A 203 -45.78 -20.02 8.49
CA LEU A 203 -44.97 -20.41 9.63
C LEU A 203 -43.61 -19.68 9.63
N ALA A 204 -43.01 -19.45 8.46
CA ALA A 204 -41.75 -18.72 8.34
C ALA A 204 -41.87 -17.27 8.86
N ASP A 205 -42.96 -16.58 8.51
CA ASP A 205 -43.23 -15.21 8.98
C ASP A 205 -43.49 -15.17 10.50
N THR A 206 -44.15 -16.20 11.03
CA THR A 206 -44.40 -16.33 12.47
C THR A 206 -43.11 -16.52 13.25
N ILE A 207 -42.23 -17.42 12.79
CA ILE A 207 -40.89 -17.62 13.39
C ILE A 207 -40.07 -16.33 13.32
N LYS A 208 -40.09 -15.63 12.17
CA LYS A 208 -39.38 -14.37 11.99
C LYS A 208 -39.84 -13.30 12.98
N ARG A 209 -41.15 -13.20 13.25
CA ARG A 209 -41.70 -12.27 14.24
C ARG A 209 -41.32 -12.67 15.67
N ALA A 210 -41.37 -13.97 15.99
CA ALA A 210 -41.01 -14.47 17.32
C ALA A 210 -39.53 -14.27 17.65
N LEU A 211 -38.63 -14.50 16.68
CA LEU A 211 -37.17 -14.39 16.85
C LEU A 211 -36.60 -13.06 16.32
N GLY A 212 -37.41 -12.00 16.26
CA GLY A 212 -37.06 -10.73 15.61
C GLY A 212 -35.64 -10.20 15.87
N PRO A 213 -35.15 -10.12 17.12
CA PRO A 213 -33.79 -9.65 17.41
C PRO A 213 -32.70 -10.56 16.83
N VAL A 214 -32.84 -11.88 17.02
CA VAL A 214 -31.88 -12.88 16.51
C VAL A 214 -31.90 -12.92 14.99
N TYR A 215 -33.09 -12.89 14.40
CA TYR A 215 -33.27 -12.82 12.96
C TYR A 215 -32.55 -11.59 12.39
N ARG A 216 -32.71 -10.41 13.01
CA ARG A 216 -32.08 -9.16 12.53
C ARG A 216 -30.55 -9.24 12.54
N VAL A 217 -29.96 -9.88 13.55
CA VAL A 217 -28.50 -10.08 13.59
C VAL A 217 -28.04 -10.97 12.44
N ILE A 218 -28.72 -12.09 12.20
CA ILE A 218 -28.35 -13.04 11.14
C ILE A 218 -28.62 -12.44 9.74
N ASP A 219 -29.73 -11.73 9.55
CA ASP A 219 -30.14 -11.09 8.29
C ASP A 219 -29.16 -9.97 7.88
N ASN A 220 -28.61 -9.23 8.84
CA ASN A 220 -27.53 -8.27 8.63
C ASN A 220 -26.12 -8.90 8.72
N LYS A 221 -25.99 -10.21 8.45
CA LYS A 221 -24.69 -10.92 8.39
C LYS A 221 -23.82 -10.73 9.64
N PHE A 222 -24.44 -10.73 10.82
CA PHE A 222 -23.82 -10.46 12.12
C PHE A 222 -23.20 -9.06 12.28
N TYR A 223 -23.58 -8.11 11.43
CA TYR A 223 -23.04 -6.76 11.36
C TYR A 223 -21.52 -6.70 11.12
N PHE A 224 -20.93 -7.76 10.54
CA PHE A 224 -19.49 -7.78 10.24
C PHE A 224 -19.12 -6.74 9.16
N ASP A 225 -19.97 -6.55 8.17
CA ASP A 225 -19.74 -5.58 7.08
C ASP A 225 -19.76 -4.14 7.64
N GLU A 226 -20.74 -3.82 8.49
CA GLU A 226 -20.87 -2.51 9.14
C GLU A 226 -19.76 -2.27 10.15
N PHE A 227 -19.38 -3.30 10.92
CA PHE A 227 -18.23 -3.23 11.82
C PHE A 227 -16.95 -2.94 11.02
N TYR A 228 -16.75 -3.63 9.90
CA TYR A 228 -15.57 -3.44 9.06
C TYR A 228 -15.53 -2.03 8.45
N ASP A 229 -16.66 -1.55 7.92
CA ASP A 229 -16.77 -0.19 7.39
C ASP A 229 -16.49 0.88 8.46
N VAL A 230 -17.09 0.73 9.64
CA VAL A 230 -16.96 1.72 10.73
C VAL A 230 -15.56 1.72 11.33
N VAL A 231 -15.00 0.54 11.62
CA VAL A 231 -13.74 0.42 12.35
C VAL A 231 -12.53 0.51 11.43
N PHE A 232 -12.50 -0.27 10.35
CA PHE A 232 -11.34 -0.33 9.49
C PHE A 232 -11.41 0.73 8.38
N THR A 233 -12.47 0.74 7.58
CA THR A 233 -12.53 1.67 6.43
C THR A 233 -12.56 3.13 6.87
N ARG A 234 -13.54 3.53 7.69
CA ARG A 234 -13.65 4.90 8.19
C ARG A 234 -12.55 5.25 9.18
N GLY A 235 -12.13 4.30 10.02
CA GLY A 235 -11.02 4.50 10.94
C GLY A 235 -9.71 4.82 10.22
N SER A 236 -9.36 4.05 9.19
CA SER A 236 -8.18 4.31 8.36
C SER A 236 -8.27 5.62 7.60
N VAL A 237 -9.44 5.96 7.04
CA VAL A 237 -9.64 7.26 6.37
C VAL A 237 -9.52 8.44 7.34
N ALA A 238 -10.08 8.31 8.55
CA ALA A 238 -9.98 9.34 9.58
C ALA A 238 -8.53 9.53 10.06
N LEU A 239 -7.79 8.43 10.24
CA LEU A 239 -6.38 8.46 10.58
C LEU A 239 -5.57 9.12 9.47
N GLY A 240 -5.79 8.74 8.21
CA GLY A 240 -5.13 9.35 7.05
C GLY A 240 -5.41 10.86 6.94
N ARG A 241 -6.68 11.28 7.11
CA ARG A 241 -7.05 12.70 7.14
C ARG A 241 -6.40 13.46 8.30
N THR A 242 -6.25 12.82 9.45
CA THR A 242 -5.62 13.44 10.62
C THR A 242 -4.12 13.62 10.40
N LEU A 243 -3.45 12.62 9.84
CA LEU A 243 -2.04 12.72 9.47
C LEU A 243 -1.83 13.79 8.41
N TRP A 244 -2.62 13.81 7.34
CA TRP A 244 -2.52 14.84 6.31
C TRP A 244 -2.69 16.26 6.88
N LYS A 245 -3.79 16.53 7.58
CA LYS A 245 -4.06 17.88 8.10
C LYS A 245 -3.09 18.33 9.19
N ARG A 246 -2.65 17.43 10.07
CA ARG A 246 -1.76 17.79 11.18
C ARG A 246 -0.30 17.80 10.78
N ALA A 247 0.16 16.80 10.04
CA ALA A 247 1.56 16.68 9.69
C ALA A 247 1.90 17.52 8.46
N ASP A 248 1.16 17.36 7.36
CA ASP A 248 1.51 17.99 6.09
C ASP A 248 1.12 19.47 6.08
N ASP A 249 -0.18 19.77 6.06
CA ASP A 249 -0.68 21.16 6.01
C ASP A 249 -0.24 21.96 7.26
N GLY A 250 -0.25 21.32 8.42
CA GLY A 250 0.02 21.96 9.71
C GLY A 250 1.50 22.19 9.97
N VAL A 251 2.27 21.10 10.06
CA VAL A 251 3.68 21.16 10.48
C VAL A 251 4.60 21.48 9.30
N ILE A 252 4.48 20.77 8.18
CA ILE A 252 5.38 20.95 7.05
C ILE A 252 5.10 22.30 6.39
N ASP A 253 3.90 22.50 5.87
CA ASP A 253 3.57 23.72 5.13
C ASP A 253 3.46 24.93 6.06
N GLY A 254 2.77 24.79 7.19
CA GLY A 254 2.58 25.88 8.15
C GLY A 254 3.87 26.30 8.85
N VAL A 255 4.51 25.37 9.57
CA VAL A 255 5.62 25.70 10.48
C VAL A 255 6.96 25.70 9.75
N ILE A 256 7.26 24.68 8.95
CA ILE A 256 8.58 24.55 8.33
C ILE A 256 8.71 25.49 7.14
N VAL A 257 7.78 25.42 6.18
CA VAL A 257 7.88 26.20 4.94
C VAL A 257 7.47 27.66 5.17
N ASN A 258 6.22 27.92 5.56
CA ASN A 258 5.72 29.28 5.74
C ASN A 258 6.34 29.97 6.96
N GLY A 259 6.60 29.22 8.03
CA GLY A 259 7.28 29.74 9.22
C GLY A 259 8.69 30.22 8.90
N SER A 260 9.49 29.44 8.18
CA SER A 260 10.84 29.86 7.77
C SER A 260 10.80 31.06 6.82
N ALA A 261 9.91 31.07 5.83
CA ALA A 261 9.72 32.21 4.94
C ALA A 261 9.35 33.49 5.72
N SER A 262 8.41 33.39 6.68
CA SER A 262 7.99 34.53 7.51
C SER A 262 9.09 35.01 8.47
N LEU A 263 10.00 34.13 8.90
CA LEU A 263 11.14 34.49 9.74
C LEU A 263 12.14 35.30 8.92
N VAL A 264 12.47 34.82 7.72
CA VAL A 264 13.36 35.52 6.79
C VAL A 264 12.79 36.89 6.45
N ASP A 265 11.49 36.98 6.17
CA ASP A 265 10.86 38.25 5.82
C ASP A 265 10.83 39.25 7.00
N ARG A 266 10.60 38.75 8.23
CA ARG A 266 10.71 39.56 9.46
C ARG A 266 12.13 40.06 9.70
N VAL A 267 13.14 39.21 9.52
CA VAL A 267 14.55 39.60 9.65
C VAL A 267 14.92 40.61 8.57
N ALA A 268 14.53 40.37 7.32
CA ALA A 268 14.81 41.26 6.21
C ALA A 268 14.15 42.63 6.38
N THR A 269 12.91 42.68 6.89
CA THR A 269 12.20 43.94 7.15
C THR A 269 12.85 44.74 8.27
N ARG A 270 13.26 44.08 9.37
CA ARG A 270 14.02 44.74 10.46
C ARG A 270 15.40 45.21 9.98
N ALA A 271 16.10 44.41 9.19
CA ALA A 271 17.38 44.78 8.62
C ALA A 271 17.25 45.98 7.65
N ARG A 272 16.15 46.05 6.87
CA ARG A 272 15.86 47.20 6.00
C ARG A 272 15.59 48.47 6.79
N ALA A 273 14.94 48.36 7.94
CA ALA A 273 14.69 49.51 8.82
C ALA A 273 15.97 50.09 9.46
N LEU A 274 17.09 49.35 9.47
CA LEU A 274 18.40 49.87 9.89
C LEU A 274 19.02 50.82 8.84
N GLN A 275 18.50 50.86 7.61
CA GLN A 275 18.91 51.83 6.60
C GLN A 275 18.10 53.11 6.74
N SER A 276 18.65 54.10 7.45
CA SER A 276 17.98 55.38 7.73
C SER A 276 18.10 56.43 6.61
N GLY A 277 18.85 56.15 5.53
CA GLY A 277 19.03 57.06 4.39
C GLY A 277 19.87 58.31 4.65
N LEU A 278 20.28 58.56 5.89
CA LEU A 278 21.11 59.69 6.30
C LEU A 278 22.60 59.32 6.26
N LEU A 279 23.42 60.09 5.52
CA LEU A 279 24.85 59.80 5.31
C LEU A 279 25.64 59.56 6.62
N TYR A 280 25.28 60.29 7.68
CA TYR A 280 25.98 60.25 8.98
C TYR A 280 25.85 58.89 9.69
N HIS A 281 24.73 58.17 9.53
CA HIS A 281 24.54 56.85 10.13
C HIS A 281 25.47 55.81 9.49
N TYR A 282 25.68 55.90 8.17
CA TYR A 282 26.63 55.04 7.46
C TYR A 282 28.07 55.34 7.85
N ALA A 283 28.44 56.62 7.96
CA ALA A 283 29.77 57.03 8.42
C ALA A 283 30.06 56.51 9.85
N PHE A 284 29.10 56.65 10.76
CA PHE A 284 29.20 56.11 12.12
C PHE A 284 29.34 54.58 12.14
N ALA A 285 28.53 53.86 11.36
CA ALA A 285 28.63 52.40 11.27
C ALA A 285 29.97 51.92 10.69
N MET A 286 30.54 52.65 9.71
CA MET A 286 31.87 52.35 9.16
C MET A 286 32.97 52.56 10.20
N ILE A 287 32.95 53.66 10.93
CA ILE A 287 33.92 53.96 11.99
C ILE A 287 33.80 52.92 13.12
N LEU A 288 32.59 52.61 13.57
CA LEU A 288 32.35 51.59 14.59
C LEU A 288 32.79 50.20 14.12
N GLY A 289 32.52 49.85 12.85
CA GLY A 289 32.99 48.61 12.23
C GLY A 289 34.51 48.53 12.17
N LEU A 290 35.19 49.61 11.78
CA LEU A 290 36.65 49.70 11.78
C LEU A 290 37.22 49.59 13.21
N ILE A 291 36.61 50.26 14.18
CA ILE A 291 37.01 50.19 15.60
C ILE A 291 36.78 48.79 16.16
N LEU A 292 35.66 48.12 15.88
CA LEU A 292 35.40 46.75 16.33
C LEU A 292 36.36 45.75 15.68
N LEU A 293 36.69 45.94 14.40
CA LEU A 293 37.66 45.13 13.69
C LEU A 293 39.07 45.32 14.28
N LEU A 294 39.49 46.57 14.53
CA LEU A 294 40.78 46.90 15.14
C LEU A 294 40.88 46.54 16.62
N ALA A 295 39.86 46.84 17.42
CA ALA A 295 39.77 46.47 18.84
C ALA A 295 39.72 44.97 18.99
N GLY A 296 38.98 44.31 18.08
CA GLY A 296 39.11 42.90 17.90
C GLY A 296 40.57 42.54 17.68
N PHE A 297 41.19 42.96 16.59
CA PHE A 297 42.57 42.62 16.24
C PHE A 297 43.57 42.86 17.38
N CYS A 298 43.41 43.93 18.17
CA CYS A 298 44.20 44.24 19.36
C CYS A 298 43.99 43.26 20.52
N VAL A 299 42.77 42.73 20.73
CA VAL A 299 42.46 41.78 21.81
C VAL A 299 43.14 40.42 21.62
N ARG A 300 43.59 40.05 20.41
CA ARG A 300 44.35 38.80 20.19
C ARG A 300 45.76 38.95 19.62
N GLY A 301 46.20 40.18 19.35
CA GLY A 301 47.52 40.44 18.76
C GLY A 301 48.71 40.21 19.70
N SER A 302 48.52 39.68 20.91
CA SER A 302 49.57 39.58 21.93
C SER A 302 50.13 38.17 22.18
N ARG A 303 49.87 37.17 21.32
CA ARG A 303 50.56 35.87 21.43
C ARG A 303 50.91 35.27 20.07
N LEU A 304 52.21 34.97 19.95
CA LEU A 304 52.87 34.02 19.05
C LEU A 304 53.32 34.55 17.68
N SER A 305 54.51 35.16 17.73
CA SER A 305 55.58 34.99 16.75
C SER A 305 56.27 33.65 17.01
N ALA A 306 56.27 32.71 16.05
CA ALA A 306 57.38 31.80 15.73
C ALA A 306 56.93 30.71 14.73
N ALA A 307 57.89 30.29 13.89
CA ALA A 307 57.88 29.15 12.96
C ALA A 307 57.23 29.36 11.58
N ALA A 308 57.94 30.09 10.72
CA ALA A 308 57.86 29.93 9.28
C ALA A 308 59.16 29.29 8.78
N GLY A 309 59.06 28.10 8.18
CA GLY A 309 60.17 27.33 7.64
C GLY A 309 59.73 26.40 6.51
N ASN A 310 59.75 26.95 5.29
CA ASN A 310 60.03 26.32 3.99
C ASN A 310 59.46 24.92 3.65
N VAL A 311 58.34 24.88 2.92
CA VAL A 311 58.13 23.97 1.78
C VAL A 311 57.44 24.76 0.66
N LEU A 312 58.26 25.47 -0.11
CA LEU A 312 57.95 26.31 -1.28
C LEU A 312 57.86 25.37 -2.51
N LEU A 313 56.77 25.27 -3.27
CA LEU A 313 56.42 26.19 -4.36
C LEU A 313 55.00 25.94 -4.96
N MET A 314 54.15 25.11 -4.34
CA MET A 314 52.74 24.89 -4.78
C MET A 314 51.69 25.22 -3.69
N THR A 315 52.14 25.64 -2.51
CA THR A 315 51.37 25.83 -1.26
C THR A 315 50.87 27.26 -1.03
N HIS A 316 51.09 28.21 -1.95
CA HIS A 316 50.73 29.61 -1.75
C HIS A 316 49.54 30.10 -2.57
N TRP A 317 48.99 29.27 -3.45
CA TRP A 317 47.77 29.66 -4.15
C TRP A 317 46.56 29.25 -3.31
N PRO A 318 45.64 30.17 -2.98
CA PRO A 318 44.48 29.86 -2.16
C PRO A 318 43.41 29.16 -3.01
N PHE A 319 43.70 27.93 -3.46
CA PHE A 319 42.87 27.16 -4.36
C PHE A 319 41.48 26.85 -3.79
N LEU A 320 41.37 26.56 -2.49
CA LEU A 320 40.10 26.25 -1.83
C LEU A 320 39.25 27.50 -1.69
N SER A 321 39.85 28.62 -1.24
CA SER A 321 39.14 29.90 -1.24
C SER A 321 38.71 30.31 -2.64
N LEU A 322 39.55 30.08 -3.65
CA LEU A 322 39.23 30.43 -5.01
C LEU A 322 38.06 29.59 -5.54
N LEU A 323 37.98 28.28 -5.23
CA LEU A 323 36.83 27.44 -5.59
C LEU A 323 35.52 27.93 -4.95
N ILE A 324 35.55 28.27 -3.66
CA ILE A 324 34.37 28.75 -2.91
C ILE A 324 33.92 30.11 -3.45
N TRP A 325 34.82 31.09 -3.44
CA TRP A 325 34.48 32.47 -3.76
C TRP A 325 34.25 32.69 -5.25
N MET A 326 34.92 31.97 -6.15
CA MET A 326 34.64 32.08 -7.59
C MET A 326 33.22 31.60 -7.91
N SER A 327 32.72 30.56 -7.24
CA SER A 327 31.34 30.09 -7.39
C SER A 327 30.34 31.14 -6.88
N ILE A 328 30.57 31.67 -5.68
CA ILE A 328 29.67 32.64 -5.03
C ILE A 328 29.67 33.99 -5.76
N ILE A 329 30.85 34.54 -6.05
CA ILE A 329 30.99 35.82 -6.75
C ILE A 329 30.54 35.67 -8.21
N GLY A 330 30.81 34.53 -8.84
CA GLY A 330 30.34 34.21 -10.19
C GLY A 330 28.81 34.16 -10.32
N ALA A 331 28.08 33.98 -9.22
CA ALA A 331 26.62 34.06 -9.21
C ALA A 331 26.07 35.49 -9.37
N VAL A 332 26.84 36.52 -8.98
CA VAL A 332 26.43 37.93 -9.09
C VAL A 332 26.17 38.36 -10.55
N PRO A 333 27.08 38.18 -11.51
CA PRO A 333 26.80 38.52 -12.91
C PRO A 333 25.68 37.67 -13.51
N VAL A 334 25.48 36.43 -13.04
CA VAL A 334 24.35 35.58 -13.43
C VAL A 334 23.03 36.19 -12.94
N LEU A 335 22.95 36.69 -11.70
CA LEU A 335 21.76 37.38 -11.18
C LEU A 335 21.47 38.67 -11.95
N LEU A 336 22.51 39.46 -12.25
CA LEU A 336 22.40 40.74 -12.94
C LEU A 336 21.95 40.60 -14.41
N ALA A 337 22.07 39.42 -15.01
CA ALA A 337 21.55 39.15 -16.35
C ALA A 337 20.02 39.37 -16.45
N GLY A 338 19.30 39.15 -15.33
CA GLY A 338 17.87 39.35 -15.21
C GLY A 338 17.00 38.49 -16.13
N ASP A 339 15.68 38.63 -16.03
CA ASP A 339 14.73 37.86 -16.84
C ASP A 339 14.75 38.22 -18.34
N ARG A 340 15.32 39.38 -18.70
CA ARG A 340 15.39 39.85 -20.09
C ARG A 340 16.40 39.09 -20.94
N ARG A 341 17.37 38.38 -20.35
CA ARG A 341 18.46 37.69 -21.07
C ARG A 341 18.75 36.28 -20.51
N PRO A 342 17.79 35.33 -20.58
CA PRO A 342 17.95 34.01 -19.98
C PRO A 342 19.07 33.17 -20.61
N ARG A 343 19.34 33.36 -21.91
CA ARG A 343 20.47 32.71 -22.60
C ARG A 343 21.82 33.16 -22.04
N LEU A 344 21.96 34.45 -21.71
CA LEU A 344 23.19 35.00 -21.16
C LEU A 344 23.44 34.47 -19.75
N ALA A 345 22.40 34.43 -18.89
CA ALA A 345 22.50 33.85 -17.54
C ALA A 345 22.98 32.39 -17.56
N ARG A 346 22.46 31.59 -18.50
CA ARG A 346 22.85 30.18 -18.71
C ARG A 346 24.31 30.01 -19.09
N TRP A 347 24.78 30.79 -20.05
CA TRP A 347 26.18 30.73 -20.50
C TRP A 347 27.15 31.26 -19.44
N LEU A 348 26.79 32.33 -18.72
CA LEU A 348 27.59 32.81 -17.60
C LEU A 348 27.70 31.76 -16.49
N ALA A 349 26.59 31.11 -16.14
CA ALA A 349 26.61 30.10 -15.09
C ALA A 349 27.42 28.87 -15.48
N LEU A 350 27.30 28.42 -16.73
CA LEU A 350 28.09 27.33 -17.27
C LEU A 350 29.59 27.67 -17.29
N LEU A 351 29.95 28.90 -17.67
CA LEU A 351 31.33 29.36 -17.67
C LEU A 351 31.93 29.33 -16.27
N VAL A 352 31.23 29.87 -15.27
CA VAL A 352 31.68 29.84 -13.86
C VAL A 352 31.84 28.40 -13.38
N ALA A 353 30.87 27.52 -13.64
CA ALA A 353 30.95 26.11 -13.25
C ALA A 353 32.13 25.38 -13.91
N LEU A 354 32.38 25.61 -15.20
CA LEU A 354 33.53 25.02 -15.89
C LEU A 354 34.86 25.54 -15.36
N LEU A 355 34.96 26.83 -15.01
CA LEU A 355 36.15 27.38 -14.36
C LEU A 355 36.38 26.73 -12.99
N THR A 356 35.32 26.54 -12.19
CA THR A 356 35.44 25.88 -10.87
C THR A 356 35.89 24.43 -11.02
N LEU A 357 35.37 23.70 -12.01
CA LEU A 357 35.80 22.34 -12.32
C LEU A 357 37.27 22.30 -12.78
N ALA A 358 37.68 23.23 -13.65
CA ALA A 358 39.06 23.29 -14.13
C ALA A 358 40.06 23.52 -12.99
N ILE A 359 39.71 24.38 -12.03
CA ILE A 359 40.56 24.68 -10.87
C ILE A 359 40.65 23.46 -9.95
N ASN A 360 39.53 22.77 -9.73
CA ASN A 360 39.53 21.55 -8.94
C ASN A 360 40.32 20.41 -9.60
N LEU A 361 40.20 20.24 -10.92
CA LEU A 361 41.01 19.28 -11.68
C LEU A 361 42.51 19.62 -11.63
N ALA A 362 42.86 20.90 -11.60
CA ALA A 362 44.25 21.35 -11.46
C ALA A 362 44.85 21.06 -10.07
N MET A 363 44.02 20.85 -9.05
CA MET A 363 44.48 20.48 -7.70
C MET A 363 44.83 18.98 -7.59
N LEU A 364 44.20 18.11 -8.39
CA LEU A 364 44.39 16.65 -8.30
C LEU A 364 45.84 16.17 -8.43
N PRO A 365 46.68 16.68 -9.36
CA PRO A 365 48.07 16.24 -9.47
C PRO A 365 48.94 16.61 -8.26
N GLY A 366 48.51 17.60 -7.46
CA GLY A 366 49.21 18.03 -6.24
C GLY A 366 48.72 17.36 -4.97
N PHE A 367 47.70 16.50 -5.04
CA PHE A 367 47.12 15.80 -3.90
C PHE A 367 47.80 14.44 -3.69
N ASN A 368 48.18 14.13 -2.45
CA ASN A 368 48.83 12.88 -2.08
C ASN A 368 47.84 11.93 -1.38
N ASP A 369 47.39 10.89 -2.09
CA ASP A 369 46.42 9.90 -1.59
C ASP A 369 46.97 8.95 -0.52
N THR A 370 48.28 9.00 -0.23
CA THR A 370 48.92 8.06 0.72
C THR A 370 48.91 8.55 2.17
N THR A 371 48.43 9.77 2.44
CA THR A 371 48.48 10.41 3.77
C THR A 371 47.09 10.90 4.19
N ALA A 372 46.72 10.64 5.45
CA ALA A 372 45.43 11.06 6.04
C ALA A 372 45.44 12.49 6.63
N ALA A 373 46.51 13.25 6.43
CA ALA A 373 46.63 14.62 6.89
C ALA A 373 45.88 15.57 5.96
N MET A 374 45.37 16.68 6.51
CA MET A 374 44.79 17.77 5.72
C MET A 374 45.83 18.36 4.77
N GLN A 375 45.47 18.45 3.49
CA GLN A 375 46.30 19.01 2.42
C GLN A 375 45.65 20.27 1.86
N PHE A 376 46.44 21.07 1.12
CA PHE A 376 46.00 22.39 0.63
C PHE A 376 45.46 23.30 1.75
N THR A 377 46.07 23.25 2.93
CA THR A 377 45.57 23.98 4.08
C THR A 377 45.77 25.48 3.92
N GLU A 378 44.68 26.23 4.00
CA GLU A 378 44.66 27.68 4.01
C GLU A 378 44.24 28.12 5.41
N SER A 379 45.19 28.52 6.23
CA SER A 379 44.90 29.13 7.52
C SER A 379 45.21 30.61 7.46
N HIS A 380 44.15 31.41 7.33
CA HIS A 380 44.22 32.85 7.42
C HIS A 380 43.54 33.31 8.68
N MET A 381 44.26 34.10 9.47
CA MET A 381 43.71 34.70 10.68
C MET A 381 42.69 35.77 10.27
N TRP A 382 41.42 35.36 10.14
CA TRP A 382 40.34 36.20 9.63
C TRP A 382 40.00 37.30 10.62
N ILE A 383 39.82 36.89 11.87
CA ILE A 383 39.64 37.82 12.98
C ILE A 383 40.73 37.50 13.97
N ARG A 384 41.83 38.27 13.91
CA ARG A 384 42.93 38.10 14.86
C ARG A 384 42.36 38.07 16.27
N ALA A 385 41.49 39.04 16.63
CA ALA A 385 40.66 39.15 17.84
C ALA A 385 40.02 37.92 18.46
N LEU A 386 39.60 37.00 17.60
CA LEU A 386 38.79 35.88 17.97
C LEU A 386 39.53 34.54 17.80
N ASP A 387 40.81 34.56 17.37
CA ASP A 387 41.61 33.38 16.94
C ASP A 387 40.72 32.49 16.08
N VAL A 388 39.83 33.16 15.34
CA VAL A 388 38.96 32.58 14.35
C VAL A 388 39.83 32.59 13.12
N HIS A 389 40.40 31.42 12.92
CA HIS A 389 41.07 31.10 11.69
C HIS A 389 39.99 30.82 10.66
N TYR A 390 40.10 31.48 9.52
CA TYR A 390 39.57 30.91 8.31
C TYR A 390 40.55 29.81 7.93
N ALA A 391 40.26 28.62 8.46
CA ALA A 391 40.99 27.41 8.21
C ALA A 391 40.21 26.60 7.18
N LEU A 392 40.82 26.41 6.03
CA LEU A 392 40.36 25.43 5.06
C LEU A 392 41.42 24.35 4.95
N GLY A 393 40.97 23.12 4.77
CA GLY A 393 41.81 21.95 4.56
C GLY A 393 41.00 20.90 3.83
N VAL A 394 41.68 20.07 3.05
CA VAL A 394 41.05 18.98 2.34
C VAL A 394 41.77 17.68 2.63
N ASP A 395 41.02 16.69 3.12
CA ASP A 395 41.45 15.31 3.24
C ASP A 395 41.05 14.50 1.98
N GLY A 396 41.38 13.20 1.93
CA GLY A 396 41.09 12.35 0.76
C GLY A 396 39.60 12.20 0.45
N ILE A 397 38.74 12.27 1.47
CA ILE A 397 37.29 12.15 1.31
C ILE A 397 36.72 13.47 0.82
N ALA A 398 37.07 14.58 1.45
CA ALA A 398 36.70 15.93 1.06
C ALA A 398 37.13 16.25 -0.37
N MET A 399 38.33 15.83 -0.80
CA MET A 399 38.80 16.05 -2.18
C MET A 399 37.87 15.38 -3.19
N SER A 400 37.48 14.13 -2.91
CA SER A 400 36.57 13.35 -3.74
C SER A 400 35.16 13.96 -3.78
N LEU A 401 34.66 14.45 -2.64
CA LEU A 401 33.35 15.11 -2.54
C LEU A 401 33.32 16.47 -3.25
N ILE A 402 34.39 17.25 -3.15
CA ILE A 402 34.54 18.52 -3.86
C ILE A 402 34.62 18.26 -5.37
N LEU A 403 35.38 17.26 -5.82
CA LEU A 403 35.41 16.79 -7.21
C LEU A 403 34.03 16.42 -7.73
N LEU A 404 33.32 15.55 -7.03
CA LEU A 404 31.97 15.15 -7.38
C LEU A 404 31.05 16.36 -7.48
N THR A 405 31.07 17.26 -6.49
CA THR A 405 30.22 18.46 -6.45
C THR A 405 30.45 19.37 -7.65
N THR A 406 31.72 19.60 -8.03
CA THR A 406 32.04 20.43 -9.21
C THR A 406 31.58 19.78 -10.53
N ILE A 407 31.74 18.47 -10.69
CA ILE A 407 31.26 17.73 -11.88
C ILE A 407 29.74 17.75 -11.95
N THR A 408 29.07 17.42 -10.85
CA THR A 408 27.61 17.38 -10.77
C THR A 408 27.01 18.75 -11.06
N THR A 409 27.61 19.83 -10.57
CA THR A 409 27.08 21.18 -10.81
C THR A 409 27.11 21.56 -12.30
N VAL A 410 28.16 21.19 -13.04
CA VAL A 410 28.22 21.38 -14.50
C VAL A 410 27.07 20.63 -15.19
N LEU A 411 26.87 19.35 -14.85
CA LEU A 411 25.80 18.53 -15.43
C LEU A 411 24.40 19.09 -15.11
N VAL A 412 24.19 19.56 -13.87
CA VAL A 412 22.91 20.11 -13.45
C VAL A 412 22.61 21.44 -14.16
N ILE A 413 23.62 22.30 -14.36
CA ILE A 413 23.44 23.56 -15.12
C ILE A 413 23.08 23.27 -16.59
N ILE A 414 23.73 22.27 -17.20
CA ILE A 414 23.40 21.84 -18.58
C ILE A 414 21.98 21.27 -18.65
N GLY A 415 21.61 20.35 -17.75
CA GLY A 415 20.26 19.76 -17.71
C GLY A 415 19.16 20.80 -17.45
N ALA A 416 19.47 21.81 -16.62
CA ALA A 416 18.53 22.90 -16.33
C ALA A 416 18.24 23.81 -17.54
N TRP A 417 18.98 23.73 -18.65
CA TRP A 417 18.69 24.50 -19.86
C TRP A 417 17.35 24.12 -20.51
N GLU A 418 16.99 22.85 -20.45
CA GLU A 418 15.74 22.36 -21.02
C GLU A 418 14.60 22.42 -20.01
N VAL A 419 14.86 22.09 -18.75
CA VAL A 419 13.84 21.98 -17.71
C VAL A 419 13.37 23.34 -17.17
N ILE A 420 14.28 24.28 -16.91
CA ILE A 420 13.94 25.54 -16.25
C ILE A 420 13.62 26.62 -17.27
N LYS A 421 12.34 27.03 -17.34
CA LYS A 421 11.84 28.06 -18.27
C LYS A 421 11.55 29.41 -17.61
N THR A 422 11.25 29.45 -16.32
CA THR A 422 10.90 30.66 -15.57
C THR A 422 11.98 31.03 -14.57
N ARG A 423 12.26 32.34 -14.37
CA ARG A 423 13.26 32.86 -13.40
C ARG A 423 14.64 32.19 -13.51
N VAL A 424 15.07 31.93 -14.74
CA VAL A 424 16.28 31.17 -15.07
C VAL A 424 17.53 31.74 -14.37
N HIS A 425 17.66 33.07 -14.33
CA HIS A 425 18.82 33.72 -13.72
C HIS A 425 18.90 33.52 -12.20
N GLN A 426 17.75 33.46 -11.50
CA GLN A 426 17.69 33.22 -10.06
C GLN A 426 18.07 31.78 -9.73
N TYR A 427 17.53 30.82 -10.50
CA TYR A 427 17.85 29.40 -10.32
C TYR A 427 19.34 29.12 -10.55
N MET A 428 19.89 29.60 -11.69
CA MET A 428 21.29 29.37 -12.05
C MET A 428 22.26 29.98 -11.03
N ALA A 429 21.96 31.19 -10.55
CA ALA A 429 22.76 31.82 -9.51
C ALA A 429 22.67 31.09 -8.16
N ALA A 430 21.46 30.66 -7.77
CA ALA A 430 21.28 29.90 -6.54
C ALA A 430 22.09 28.58 -6.56
N MET A 431 22.16 27.91 -7.71
CA MET A 431 22.95 26.69 -7.87
C MET A 431 24.46 26.93 -7.71
N LEU A 432 24.99 28.04 -8.23
CA LEU A 432 26.39 28.41 -8.06
C LEU A 432 26.71 28.80 -6.60
N VAL A 433 25.80 29.51 -5.93
CA VAL A 433 25.95 29.84 -4.50
C VAL A 433 25.92 28.56 -3.66
N LEU A 434 25.00 27.64 -3.95
CA LEU A 434 24.91 26.34 -3.28
C LEU A 434 26.19 25.52 -3.48
N GLN A 435 26.73 25.48 -4.69
CA GLN A 435 28.02 24.84 -4.98
C GLN A 435 29.13 25.43 -4.10
N GLY A 436 29.24 26.76 -4.02
CA GLY A 436 30.24 27.43 -3.19
C GLY A 436 30.11 27.08 -1.70
N PHE A 437 28.89 27.02 -1.17
CA PHE A 437 28.66 26.61 0.22
C PHE A 437 28.99 25.13 0.46
N MET A 438 28.62 24.23 -0.44
CA MET A 438 28.95 22.80 -0.31
C MET A 438 30.46 22.58 -0.31
N ILE A 439 31.19 23.24 -1.21
CA ILE A 439 32.66 23.19 -1.23
C ILE A 439 33.22 23.75 0.07
N GLY A 440 32.67 24.87 0.58
CA GLY A 440 33.08 25.45 1.85
C GLY A 440 32.86 24.54 3.06
N VAL A 441 31.76 23.77 3.08
CA VAL A 441 31.49 22.80 4.15
C VAL A 441 32.46 21.62 4.08
N PHE A 442 32.77 21.12 2.89
CA PHE A 442 33.72 20.01 2.74
C PHE A 442 35.17 20.42 2.98
N ALA A 443 35.51 21.69 2.74
CA ALA A 443 36.84 22.22 2.94
C ALA A 443 37.05 22.85 4.33
N ALA A 444 36.04 22.90 5.20
CA ALA A 444 36.19 23.46 6.54
C ALA A 444 36.93 22.47 7.45
N ASP A 445 38.04 22.93 8.02
CA ASP A 445 38.92 22.19 8.95
C ASP A 445 38.64 22.57 10.41
#